data_AF-A0A520D9D8-F1
#
_entry.id   AF-A0A520D9D8-F1
#
_cell.length_a   1.000
_cell.length_b   1.000
_cell.length_c   1.000
_cell.angle_alpha   90.00
_cell.angle_beta   90.00
_cell.angle_gamma   90.00
#
_symmetry.space_group_name_H-M   'P 1'
#
loop_
_entity.id
_entity.type
_entity.pdbx_description
1 polymer ?
#
loop_
_entity_poly.entity_id
_entity_poly.type
_entity_poly.pdbx_seq_one_letter_code
_entity_poly.pdbx_strand_id
1 'polypeptide(L)'
;VGQSEVEIAGLADKTIVVLVPESGDEIQNIKSGLMEIADCFVVNKADREGADTFANNLKKMVHQGVKDISVFKTVAEKSTGIDDLCNWIINFESGNESERKTFLFAEKALKLIQQEKMKNIDKKKLRDAVREALKNDNFNIYRFADEF
;
A
#
# COMPACT_ATOMS: atom_id res chain seq x y z
N VAL A 1 -10.30 1.98 -4.91
CA VAL A 1 -9.58 0.95 -4.16
C VAL A 1 -9.27 -0.17 -5.12
N GLY A 2 -8.33 0.15 -6.00
CA GLY A 2 -7.75 -0.75 -6.96
C GLY A 2 -6.49 -1.39 -6.39
N GLN A 3 -5.95 -2.35 -7.11
CA GLN A 3 -4.69 -3.01 -6.76
C GLN A 3 -3.52 -2.03 -6.71
N SER A 4 -3.59 -0.91 -7.44
CA SER A 4 -2.52 0.08 -7.54
C SER A 4 -2.18 0.75 -6.21
N GLU A 5 -3.17 1.07 -5.38
CA GLU A 5 -2.95 1.73 -4.10
C GLU A 5 -2.18 0.83 -3.10
N VAL A 6 -2.47 -0.47 -3.13
CA VAL A 6 -1.78 -1.48 -2.29
C VAL A 6 -0.36 -1.70 -2.80
N GLU A 7 -0.14 -1.71 -4.11
CA GLU A 7 1.20 -1.83 -4.68
C GLU A 7 2.10 -0.63 -4.34
N ILE A 8 1.56 0.59 -4.33
CA ILE A 8 2.30 1.79 -3.93
C ILE A 8 2.78 1.66 -2.47
N ALA A 9 1.89 1.23 -1.58
CA ALA A 9 2.22 1.05 -0.17
C ALA A 9 3.26 -0.04 0.08
N GLY A 10 3.31 -1.06 -0.79
CA GLY A 10 4.32 -2.13 -0.73
C GLY A 10 5.69 -1.73 -1.30
N LEU A 11 5.78 -0.61 -2.02
CA LEU A 11 7.02 -0.14 -2.65
C LEU A 11 7.61 1.11 -1.98
N ALA A 12 6.79 1.92 -1.32
CA ALA A 12 7.19 3.18 -0.70
C ALA A 12 7.60 3.00 0.77
N ASP A 13 8.61 3.75 1.21
CA ASP A 13 9.03 3.79 2.62
C ASP A 13 7.97 4.47 3.52
N LYS A 14 7.27 5.48 2.97
CA LYS A 14 6.13 6.17 3.60
C LYS A 14 5.04 6.45 2.57
N THR A 15 3.80 6.16 2.91
CA THR A 15 2.62 6.49 2.11
C THR A 15 1.86 7.63 2.75
N ILE A 16 1.68 8.73 2.02
CA ILE A 16 1.00 9.94 2.51
C ILE A 16 -0.25 10.17 1.68
N VAL A 17 -1.39 10.31 2.35
CA VAL A 17 -2.67 10.57 1.69
C VAL A 17 -3.04 12.03 1.89
N VAL A 18 -3.19 12.76 0.79
CA VAL A 18 -3.54 14.19 0.81
C VAL A 18 -5.02 14.37 0.47
N LEU A 19 -5.73 15.13 1.31
CA LEU A 19 -7.17 15.36 1.26
C LEU A 19 -7.46 16.87 1.29
N VAL A 20 -8.68 17.26 0.91
CA VAL A 20 -9.15 18.66 0.93
C VAL A 20 -10.51 18.72 1.64
N PRO A 21 -10.78 19.72 2.50
CA PRO A 21 -11.93 19.70 3.41
C PRO A 21 -13.32 19.91 2.78
N GLU A 22 -13.42 20.53 1.60
CA GLU A 22 -14.70 20.93 0.98
C GLU A 22 -15.48 19.78 0.30
N SER A 23 -14.96 18.56 0.35
CA SER A 23 -15.60 17.39 -0.23
C SER A 23 -16.44 16.69 0.83
N GLY A 24 -17.69 17.13 1.03
CA GLY A 24 -18.59 16.66 2.11
C GLY A 24 -18.83 15.14 2.19
N ASP A 25 -18.48 14.39 1.14
CA ASP A 25 -18.55 12.92 1.08
C ASP A 25 -17.18 12.21 1.18
N GLU A 26 -16.05 12.95 1.22
CA GLU A 26 -14.75 12.30 1.08
C GLU A 26 -14.33 11.51 2.30
N ILE A 27 -14.66 11.91 3.53
CA ILE A 27 -14.33 11.11 4.73
C ILE A 27 -15.02 9.74 4.68
N GLN A 28 -16.27 9.68 4.22
CA GLN A 28 -16.97 8.40 4.02
C GLN A 28 -16.40 7.61 2.82
N ASN A 29 -15.90 8.32 1.81
CA ASN A 29 -15.21 7.72 0.65
C ASN A 29 -13.74 7.37 0.91
N ILE A 30 -13.16 7.73 2.06
CA ILE A 30 -11.91 7.11 2.55
C ILE A 30 -12.27 5.67 2.91
N LYS A 31 -12.32 4.83 1.88
CA LYS A 31 -12.54 3.39 2.00
C LYS A 31 -11.47 2.81 2.92
N SER A 32 -11.82 1.73 3.62
CA SER A 32 -10.93 0.94 4.49
C SER A 32 -9.50 0.83 3.94
N GLY A 33 -9.37 0.55 2.63
CA GLY A 33 -8.07 0.37 1.99
C GLY A 33 -7.12 1.58 2.00
N LEU A 34 -7.61 2.83 2.04
CA LEU A 34 -6.73 4.01 2.17
C LEU A 34 -6.30 4.24 3.62
N MET A 35 -7.17 3.94 4.58
CA MET A 35 -6.84 3.99 6.01
C MET A 35 -5.78 2.95 6.38
N GLU A 36 -5.82 1.79 5.74
CA GLU A 36 -4.89 0.68 5.98
C GLU A 36 -3.46 0.97 5.48
N ILE A 37 -3.32 1.68 4.36
CA ILE A 37 -2.01 1.92 3.75
C ILE A 37 -1.34 3.21 4.21
N ALA A 38 -2.09 4.19 4.73
CA ALA A 38 -1.54 5.49 5.08
C ALA A 38 -0.58 5.41 6.28
N ASP A 39 0.58 6.03 6.14
CA ASP A 39 1.50 6.33 7.24
C ASP A 39 1.25 7.75 7.79
N CYS A 40 0.66 8.61 6.97
CA CYS A 40 0.26 9.96 7.33
C CYS A 40 -0.91 10.46 6.47
N PHE A 41 -1.75 11.31 7.05
CA PHE A 41 -2.73 12.09 6.32
C PHE A 41 -2.38 13.58 6.34
N VAL A 42 -2.66 14.24 5.23
CA VAL A 42 -2.49 15.68 5.07
C VAL A 42 -3.80 16.29 4.63
N VAL A 43 -4.34 17.23 5.41
CA VAL A 43 -5.48 18.05 5.04
C VAL A 43 -4.95 19.32 4.40
N ASN A 44 -4.92 19.36 3.08
CA ASN A 44 -4.46 20.50 2.32
C ASN A 44 -5.59 21.52 2.09
N LYS A 45 -5.20 22.77 1.82
CA LYS A 45 -6.10 23.94 1.81
C LYS A 45 -6.80 24.14 3.15
N ALA A 46 -6.01 23.99 4.22
CA ALA A 46 -6.49 24.11 5.59
C ALA A 46 -6.95 25.52 6.00
N ASP A 47 -6.81 26.50 5.10
CA ASP A 47 -7.35 27.85 5.24
C ASP A 47 -8.83 27.97 4.81
N ARG A 48 -9.41 26.89 4.29
CA ARG A 48 -10.84 26.81 3.95
C ARG A 48 -11.72 26.55 5.16
N GLU A 49 -12.97 26.98 5.07
CA GLU A 49 -13.96 26.70 6.11
C GLU A 49 -14.14 25.19 6.29
N GLY A 50 -14.32 24.75 7.54
CA GLY A 50 -14.48 23.33 7.87
C GLY A 50 -13.19 22.51 7.90
N ALA A 51 -12.03 23.08 7.55
CA ALA A 51 -10.74 22.38 7.61
C ALA A 51 -10.41 21.81 8.99
N ASP A 52 -10.64 22.57 10.05
CA ASP A 52 -10.38 22.13 11.42
C ASP A 52 -11.31 20.99 11.83
N THR A 53 -12.59 21.08 11.48
CA THR A 53 -13.58 20.04 11.74
C THR A 53 -13.20 18.75 11.00
N PHE A 54 -12.81 18.85 9.73
CA PHE A 54 -12.37 17.72 8.92
C PHE A 54 -11.13 17.05 9.51
N ALA A 55 -10.10 17.82 9.85
CA ALA A 55 -8.87 17.30 10.45
C ALA A 55 -9.13 16.63 11.80
N ASN A 56 -10.00 17.20 12.64
CA ASN A 56 -10.36 16.62 13.92
C ASN A 56 -11.15 15.31 13.76
N ASN A 57 -12.06 15.23 12.79
CA ASN A 57 -12.78 14.00 12.49
C ASN A 57 -11.83 12.90 12.02
N LEU A 58 -10.90 13.25 11.13
CA LEU A 58 -9.90 12.33 10.62
C LEU A 58 -8.98 11.81 11.74
N LYS A 59 -8.51 12.70 12.64
CA LYS A 59 -7.74 12.31 13.83
C LYS A 59 -8.50 11.32 14.71
N LYS A 60 -9.79 11.55 14.95
CA LYS A 60 -10.64 10.64 15.74
C LYS A 60 -10.77 9.26 15.10
N MET A 61 -10.96 9.19 13.78
CA MET A 61 -11.08 7.92 13.06
C MET A 61 -9.79 7.12 13.10
N VAL A 62 -8.66 7.80 12.91
CA VAL A 62 -7.33 7.19 12.94
C VAL A 62 -6.96 6.67 14.33
N HIS A 63 -7.23 7.45 15.38
CA HIS A 63 -6.93 7.04 16.77
C HIS A 63 -7.73 5.81 17.24
N GLN A 64 -8.81 5.44 16.54
CA GLN A 64 -9.55 4.20 16.79
C GLN A 64 -8.93 2.98 16.10
N GLY A 65 -7.97 3.19 15.21
CA GLY A 65 -7.21 2.14 14.54
C GLY A 65 -6.07 1.59 15.39
N VAL A 66 -5.45 0.51 14.90
CA VAL A 66 -4.32 -0.17 15.56
C VAL A 66 -3.01 0.64 15.43
N LYS A 67 -2.96 1.62 14.53
CA LYS A 67 -1.77 2.38 14.14
C LYS A 67 -1.97 3.85 14.46
N ASP A 68 -1.00 4.46 15.14
CA ASP A 68 -0.99 5.91 15.37
C ASP A 68 -0.56 6.62 14.08
N ILE A 69 -1.53 7.12 13.30
CA ILE A 69 -1.28 7.81 12.03
C ILE A 69 -1.30 9.32 12.27
N SER A 70 -0.23 10.01 11.89
CA SER A 70 -0.14 11.46 12.04
C SER A 70 -1.02 12.20 11.03
N VAL A 71 -1.65 13.30 11.48
CA VAL A 71 -2.51 14.15 10.65
C VAL A 71 -2.01 15.58 10.63
N PHE A 72 -1.57 16.05 9.46
CA PHE A 72 -1.08 17.41 9.24
C PHE A 72 -2.13 18.28 8.55
N LYS A 73 -2.04 19.58 8.77
CA LYS A 73 -2.81 20.60 8.05
C LYS A 73 -1.83 21.43 7.22
N THR A 74 -2.12 21.60 5.93
CA THR A 74 -1.26 22.37 5.04
C THR A 74 -2.05 23.37 4.22
N VAL A 75 -1.37 24.45 3.82
CA VAL A 75 -1.81 25.32 2.74
C VAL A 75 -0.66 25.39 1.75
N ALA A 76 -0.63 24.46 0.80
CA ALA A 76 0.50 24.28 -0.11
C ALA A 76 0.87 25.57 -0.87
N GLU A 77 -0.13 26.32 -1.34
CA GLU A 77 0.07 27.59 -2.06
C GLU A 77 0.79 28.65 -1.19
N LYS A 78 0.57 28.62 0.12
CA LYS A 78 1.18 29.54 1.09
C LYS A 78 2.38 28.92 1.82
N SER A 79 2.81 27.72 1.42
CA SER A 79 3.83 26.92 2.09
C SER A 79 3.59 26.71 3.59
N THR A 80 2.34 26.81 4.06
CA THR A 80 2.03 26.69 5.49
C THR A 80 1.92 25.22 5.88
N GLY A 81 2.59 24.81 6.97
CA GLY A 81 2.60 23.44 7.46
C GLY A 81 3.44 22.45 6.64
N ILE A 82 4.12 22.94 5.59
CA ILE A 82 4.98 22.12 4.73
C ILE A 82 6.26 21.72 5.46
N ASP A 83 6.86 22.63 6.23
CA ASP A 83 8.09 22.33 6.99
C ASP A 83 7.87 21.21 8.01
N ASP A 84 6.76 21.25 8.75
CA ASP A 84 6.39 20.20 9.71
C ASP A 84 6.18 18.84 9.02
N LEU A 85 5.51 18.86 7.86
CA LEU A 85 5.31 17.66 7.05
C LEU A 85 6.65 17.13 6.52
N CYS A 86 7.52 17.98 5.99
CA CYS A 86 8.85 17.60 5.51
C CYS A 86 9.72 17.04 6.64
N ASN A 87 9.71 17.69 7.81
CA ASN A 87 10.39 17.20 9.00
C ASN A 87 9.88 15.81 9.39
N TRP A 88 8.56 15.59 9.36
CA TRP A 88 7.98 14.27 9.61
C TRP A 88 8.37 13.25 8.54
N ILE A 89 8.43 13.64 7.26
CA ILE A 89 8.86 12.75 6.17
C ILE A 89 10.32 12.30 6.39
N ILE A 90 11.20 13.24 6.71
CA ILE A 90 12.64 13.02 6.91
C ILE A 90 12.92 12.24 8.20
N ASN A 91 12.18 12.56 9.27
CA ASN A 91 12.31 11.87 10.55
C ASN A 91 11.72 10.46 10.43
N PHE A 92 12.61 9.50 10.18
CA PHE A 92 12.28 8.08 10.16
C PHE A 92 12.48 7.54 11.57
N GLU A 93 11.41 7.17 12.28
CA GLU A 93 11.55 6.43 13.53
C GLU A 93 11.97 4.99 13.19
N SER A 94 13.27 4.73 13.31
CA SER A 94 13.94 3.48 12.95
C SER A 94 13.49 2.23 13.73
N GLY A 95 12.58 2.38 14.70
CA GLY A 95 12.16 1.28 15.58
C GLY A 95 11.35 0.17 14.90
N ASN A 96 10.58 0.49 13.85
CA ASN A 96 9.77 -0.46 13.08
C ASN A 96 10.27 -0.66 11.63
N GLU A 97 11.38 -0.01 11.27
CA GLU A 97 11.91 0.00 9.90
C GLU A 97 12.43 -1.39 9.49
N SER A 98 13.17 -2.05 10.37
CA SER A 98 13.86 -3.29 10.02
C SER A 98 12.88 -4.40 9.64
N GLU A 99 11.80 -4.62 10.40
CA GLU A 99 10.84 -5.69 10.09
C GLU A 99 9.99 -5.37 8.87
N ARG A 100 9.42 -4.16 8.76
CA ARG A 100 8.59 -3.80 7.61
C ARG A 100 9.38 -3.79 6.31
N LYS A 101 10.59 -3.23 6.33
CA LYS A 101 11.50 -3.20 5.18
C LYS A 101 11.97 -4.60 4.80
N THR A 102 12.29 -5.45 5.79
CA THR A 102 12.63 -6.85 5.56
C THR A 102 11.47 -7.60 4.90
N PHE A 103 10.25 -7.42 5.39
CA PHE A 103 9.06 -8.03 4.82
C PHE A 103 8.82 -7.58 3.36
N LEU A 104 8.86 -6.28 3.08
CA LEU A 104 8.64 -5.75 1.73
C LEU A 104 9.74 -6.17 0.74
N PHE A 105 11.01 -6.19 1.17
CA PHE A 105 12.10 -6.70 0.34
C PHE A 105 12.00 -8.20 0.09
N ALA A 106 11.55 -8.98 1.07
CA ALA A 106 11.30 -10.41 0.89
C ALA A 106 10.19 -10.66 -0.14
N GLU A 107 9.06 -9.95 -0.06
CA GLU A 107 7.97 -10.02 -1.04
C GLU A 107 8.44 -9.64 -2.46
N LYS A 108 9.20 -8.55 -2.58
CA LYS A 108 9.75 -8.11 -3.87
C LYS A 108 10.76 -9.11 -4.43
N ALA A 109 11.64 -9.64 -3.59
CA ALA A 109 12.58 -10.69 -3.97
C ALA A 109 11.85 -11.94 -4.45
N LEU A 110 10.80 -12.38 -3.76
CA LEU A 110 9.97 -13.52 -4.17
C LEU A 110 9.36 -13.31 -5.55
N LYS A 111 8.78 -12.13 -5.81
CA LYS A 111 8.19 -11.79 -7.12
C LYS A 111 9.22 -11.81 -8.24
N LEU A 112 10.42 -11.29 -8.02
CA LEU A 112 11.53 -11.31 -8.99
C LEU A 112 12.02 -12.75 -9.25
N ILE A 113 12.17 -13.56 -8.19
CA ILE A 113 12.56 -14.98 -8.31
C ILE A 113 11.50 -15.74 -9.12
N GLN A 114 10.22 -15.53 -8.85
CA GLN A 114 9.14 -16.13 -9.63
C GLN A 114 9.22 -15.70 -11.10
N GLN A 115 9.40 -14.41 -11.39
CA GLN A 115 9.51 -13.94 -12.77
C GLN A 115 10.68 -14.58 -13.52
N GLU A 116 11.86 -14.67 -12.90
CA GLU A 116 13.02 -15.27 -13.56
C GLU A 116 12.84 -16.78 -13.76
N LYS A 117 12.32 -17.50 -12.76
CA LYS A 117 12.00 -18.94 -12.91
C LYS A 117 10.95 -19.21 -13.97
N MET A 118 9.95 -18.34 -14.10
CA MET A 118 8.85 -18.50 -15.05
C MET A 118 9.20 -18.00 -16.47
N LYS A 119 10.32 -17.31 -16.67
CA LYS A 119 10.71 -16.67 -17.93
C LYS A 119 10.78 -17.63 -19.13
N ASN A 120 11.17 -18.87 -18.86
CA ASN A 120 11.29 -19.92 -19.88
C ASN A 120 10.07 -20.86 -19.93
N ILE A 121 9.06 -20.61 -19.10
CA ILE A 121 7.85 -21.43 -19.05
C ILE A 121 6.83 -20.89 -20.06
N ASP A 122 6.66 -21.65 -21.14
CA ASP A 122 5.60 -21.43 -22.11
C ASP A 122 4.29 -22.01 -21.59
N LYS A 123 3.32 -21.13 -21.29
CA LYS A 123 1.99 -21.52 -20.79
C LYS A 123 1.26 -22.51 -21.72
N LYS A 124 1.47 -22.42 -23.03
CA LYS A 124 0.83 -23.33 -23.99
C LYS A 124 1.43 -24.73 -23.86
N LYS A 125 2.76 -24.84 -23.81
CA LYS A 125 3.47 -26.12 -23.60
C LYS A 125 3.13 -26.74 -22.26
N LEU A 126 3.10 -25.94 -21.19
CA LEU A 126 2.71 -26.40 -19.85
C LEU A 126 1.29 -26.99 -19.87
N ARG A 127 0.33 -26.30 -20.49
CA ARG A 127 -1.06 -26.79 -20.58
C ARG A 127 -1.18 -28.08 -21.38
N ASP A 128 -0.43 -28.20 -22.46
CA ASP A 128 -0.43 -29.42 -23.27
C ASP A 128 0.23 -30.59 -22.52
N ALA A 129 1.31 -30.35 -21.78
CA ALA A 129 1.95 -31.34 -20.91
C ALA A 129 1.03 -31.81 -19.76
N VAL A 130 0.33 -30.89 -19.09
CA VAL A 130 -0.67 -31.23 -18.07
C VAL A 130 -1.82 -32.05 -18.67
N ARG A 131 -2.29 -31.71 -19.88
CA ARG A 131 -3.37 -32.46 -20.55
C ARG A 131 -2.95 -33.90 -20.84
N GLU A 132 -1.71 -34.14 -21.26
CA GLU A 132 -1.18 -35.49 -21.44
C GLU A 132 -1.03 -36.22 -20.09
N ALA A 133 -0.48 -35.54 -19.07
CA ALA A 133 -0.26 -36.14 -17.76
C ALA A 133 -1.57 -36.53 -17.04
N LEU A 134 -2.66 -35.79 -17.27
CA LEU A 134 -4.00 -36.09 -16.75
C LEU A 134 -4.63 -37.37 -17.33
N LYS A 135 -4.12 -37.90 -18.45
CA LYS A 135 -4.58 -39.19 -18.99
C LYS A 135 -4.09 -40.38 -18.17
N ASN A 136 -3.10 -40.17 -17.29
CA ASN A 136 -2.62 -41.20 -16.38
C ASN A 136 -3.47 -41.21 -15.11
N ASP A 137 -3.96 -42.39 -14.71
CA ASP A 137 -4.83 -42.56 -13.53
C ASP A 137 -4.19 -42.14 -12.19
N ASN A 138 -2.85 -41.98 -12.15
CA ASN A 138 -2.10 -41.59 -10.95
C ASN A 138 -1.42 -40.21 -11.10
N PHE A 139 -2.09 -39.28 -11.77
CA PHE A 139 -1.60 -37.91 -11.90
C PHE A 139 -1.55 -37.20 -10.53
N ASN A 140 -0.41 -36.61 -10.22
CA ASN A 140 -0.22 -35.77 -9.04
C ASN A 140 0.38 -34.43 -9.46
N ILE A 141 -0.35 -33.34 -9.18
CA ILE A 141 0.04 -31.99 -9.60
C ILE A 141 1.33 -31.50 -8.95
N TYR A 142 1.59 -31.89 -7.70
CA TYR A 142 2.78 -31.46 -6.97
C TYR A 142 4.03 -32.12 -7.54
N ARG A 143 3.97 -33.43 -7.82
CA ARG A 143 5.08 -34.14 -8.49
C ARG A 143 5.32 -33.59 -9.89
N PHE A 144 4.26 -33.35 -10.66
CA PHE A 144 4.39 -32.79 -12.00
C PHE A 144 5.03 -31.40 -12.00
N ALA A 145 4.66 -30.53 -11.06
CA ALA A 145 5.21 -29.18 -10.98
C ALA A 145 6.69 -29.14 -10.52
N ASP A 146 7.15 -30.15 -9.79
CA ASP A 146 8.55 -30.28 -9.37
C ASP A 146 9.45 -30.81 -10.52
N GLU A 147 8.87 -31.61 -11.43
CA GLU A 147 9.57 -32.22 -12.56
C GLU A 147 9.62 -31.36 -13.85
N PHE A 148 8.76 -30.33 -13.97
CA PHE A 148 8.58 -29.51 -15.18
C PHE A 148 9.50 -28.28 -15.23
#